data_AF-A0AAJ1D192-F1
#
_entry.id   AF-A0AAJ1D192-F1
#
_cell.length_a   1.000
_cell.length_b   1.000
_cell.length_c   1.000
_cell.angle_alpha   90.00
_cell.angle_beta   90.00
_cell.angle_gamma   90.00
#
_symmetry.space_group_name_H-M   'P 1'
#
loop_
_entity.id
_entity.type
_entity.pdbx_description
1 polymer ?
#
loop_
_entity_poly.entity_id
_entity_poly.type
_entity_poly.pdbx_seq_one_letter_code
_entity_poly.pdbx_strand_id
1 'polypeptide(L)'
;MTNPADTRTSDNFTQSSLRERLFRYEFVECHVLICFLDMCCCERLGQSELFYIRSKIRECLWSHDEGSAWFDDLRLMESEVSRLLAIQHKKHQAGGLQDSVSFGCSCPWRNCSA
;
A
#
# COMPACT_ATOMS: atom_id res chain seq x y z
N MET A 1 -15.79 -35.40 -11.16
CA MET A 1 -15.34 -34.84 -9.86
C MET A 1 -14.23 -33.86 -10.17
N THR A 2 -14.56 -32.59 -10.38
CA THR A 2 -13.59 -31.52 -10.68
C THR A 2 -13.01 -30.99 -9.38
N ASN A 3 -11.69 -31.12 -9.21
CA ASN A 3 -10.94 -30.51 -8.11
C ASN A 3 -11.12 -28.98 -8.11
N PRO A 4 -11.47 -28.34 -6.98
CA PRO A 4 -11.34 -26.90 -6.83
C PRO A 4 -9.87 -26.59 -6.46
N ALA A 5 -8.97 -26.76 -7.42
CA ALA A 5 -7.59 -26.33 -7.27
C ALA A 5 -7.49 -24.83 -7.60
N ASP A 6 -7.00 -24.08 -6.61
CA ASP A 6 -6.28 -22.82 -6.76
C ASP A 6 -7.04 -21.64 -7.36
N THR A 7 -7.91 -21.02 -6.55
CA THR A 7 -8.00 -19.55 -6.59
C THR A 7 -6.64 -19.00 -6.19
N ARG A 8 -5.87 -18.64 -7.21
CA ARG A 8 -4.58 -17.95 -7.16
C ARG A 8 -4.67 -16.72 -6.25
N THR A 9 -4.36 -16.88 -4.97
CA THR A 9 -4.20 -15.78 -4.00
C THR A 9 -2.88 -15.06 -4.26
N SER A 10 -2.77 -14.51 -5.46
CA SER A 10 -1.84 -13.45 -5.82
C SER A 10 -2.68 -12.31 -6.38
N ASP A 11 -3.73 -11.95 -5.65
CA ASP A 11 -4.35 -10.64 -5.83
C ASP A 11 -3.25 -9.63 -5.60
N ASN A 12 -2.83 -9.04 -6.71
CA ASN A 12 -1.79 -8.05 -6.75
C ASN A 12 -2.19 -6.97 -5.75
N PHE A 13 -1.33 -6.74 -4.76
CA PHE A 13 -1.50 -5.70 -3.77
C PHE A 13 -1.59 -4.35 -4.47
N THR A 14 -2.82 -3.95 -4.79
CA THR A 14 -3.19 -2.82 -5.64
C THR A 14 -3.93 -1.79 -4.82
N GLN A 15 -3.98 -0.56 -5.33
CA GLN A 15 -4.75 0.52 -4.73
C GLN A 15 -6.20 0.10 -4.45
N SER A 16 -6.88 -0.52 -5.42
CA SER A 16 -8.28 -0.95 -5.29
C SER A 16 -8.48 -2.01 -4.21
N SER A 17 -7.59 -3.02 -4.16
CA SER A 17 -7.66 -4.09 -3.15
C SER A 17 -7.46 -3.53 -1.73
N LEU A 18 -6.50 -2.63 -1.54
CA LEU A 18 -6.29 -1.95 -0.26
C LEU A 18 -7.51 -1.14 0.15
N ARG A 19 -8.07 -0.37 -0.78
CA ARG A 19 -9.25 0.46 -0.53
C ARG A 19 -10.44 -0.37 -0.07
N GLU A 20 -10.73 -1.48 -0.74
CA GLU A 20 -11.85 -2.37 -0.38
C GLU A 20 -11.70 -2.99 1.01
N ARG A 21 -10.47 -3.36 1.38
CA ARG A 21 -10.19 -3.93 2.71
C ARG A 21 -10.28 -2.86 3.80
N LEU A 22 -9.70 -1.69 3.56
CA LEU A 22 -9.73 -0.55 4.49
C LEU A 22 -11.15 -0.01 4.72
N PHE A 23 -12.03 -0.07 3.72
CA PHE A 23 -13.41 0.42 3.83
C PHE A 23 -14.25 -0.30 4.90
N ARG A 24 -13.83 -1.49 5.34
CA ARG A 24 -14.50 -2.24 6.41
C ARG A 24 -14.22 -1.69 7.80
N TYR A 25 -13.21 -0.83 7.91
CA TYR A 25 -12.78 -0.23 9.17
C TYR A 25 -13.30 1.20 9.26
N GLU A 26 -14.03 1.50 10.33
CA GLU A 26 -14.64 2.82 10.57
C GLU A 26 -13.69 3.78 11.31
N PHE A 27 -12.38 3.52 11.26
CA PHE A 27 -11.37 4.35 11.91
C PHE A 27 -10.92 5.50 11.03
N VAL A 28 -10.58 6.62 11.67
CA VAL A 28 -10.15 7.83 10.96
C VAL A 28 -8.89 7.59 10.14
N GLU A 29 -7.96 6.78 10.64
CA GLU A 29 -6.72 6.41 9.95
C GLU A 29 -7.00 5.63 8.65
N CYS A 30 -7.97 4.72 8.68
CA CYS A 30 -8.42 3.97 7.51
C CYS A 30 -9.09 4.87 6.49
N HIS A 31 -9.95 5.81 6.92
CA HIS A 31 -10.55 6.81 6.04
C HIS A 31 -9.51 7.74 5.40
N VAL A 32 -8.54 8.22 6.19
CA VAL A 32 -7.42 9.02 5.67
C VAL A 32 -6.64 8.23 4.62
N LEU A 33 -6.41 6.93 4.84
CA LEU A 33 -5.77 6.08 3.84
C LEU A 33 -6.58 5.90 2.57
N ILE A 34 -7.90 5.71 2.68
CA ILE A 34 -8.79 5.62 1.51
C ILE A 34 -8.71 6.92 0.70
N CYS A 35 -8.81 8.08 1.35
CA CYS A 35 -8.66 9.36 0.66
C CYS A 35 -7.28 9.52 0.02
N PHE A 36 -6.22 9.10 0.70
CA PHE A 36 -4.87 9.12 0.14
C PHE A 36 -4.75 8.22 -1.09
N LEU A 37 -5.29 7.00 -1.04
CA LEU A 37 -5.32 6.09 -2.18
C LEU A 37 -6.07 6.73 -3.34
N ASP A 38 -7.27 7.25 -3.13
CA ASP A 38 -8.12 7.81 -4.19
C ASP A 38 -7.55 9.08 -4.82
N MET A 39 -6.83 9.93 -4.05
CA MET A 39 -6.37 11.24 -4.50
C MET A 39 -4.91 11.29 -4.92
N CYS A 40 -4.05 10.49 -4.29
CA CYS A 40 -2.59 10.61 -4.42
C CYS A 40 -1.93 9.40 -5.09
N CYS A 41 -2.58 8.24 -5.10
CA CYS A 41 -1.99 7.03 -5.67
C CYS A 41 -2.46 6.79 -7.12
N CYS A 42 -1.51 6.40 -7.96
CA CYS A 42 -1.79 5.79 -9.25
C CYS A 42 -1.93 4.26 -9.09
N GLU A 43 -2.27 3.58 -10.19
CA GLU A 43 -2.48 2.13 -10.24
C GLU A 43 -1.34 1.30 -9.60
N ARG A 44 -0.10 1.80 -9.65
CA ARG A 44 1.08 1.19 -9.02
C ARG A 44 1.61 2.03 -7.86
N LEU A 45 1.68 1.42 -6.68
CA LEU A 45 2.22 2.04 -5.47
C LEU A 45 3.75 2.09 -5.48
N GLY A 46 4.31 3.29 -5.32
CA GLY A 46 5.73 3.53 -5.16
C GLY A 46 6.20 3.36 -3.70
N GLN A 47 7.48 3.63 -3.46
CA GLN A 47 8.12 3.40 -2.16
C GLN A 47 7.59 4.37 -1.09
N SER A 48 7.41 5.64 -1.45
CA SER A 48 6.84 6.68 -0.58
C SER A 48 5.40 6.35 -0.17
N GLU A 49 4.60 5.91 -1.14
CA GLU A 49 3.20 5.54 -0.94
C GLU A 49 3.11 4.33 0.00
N LEU A 50 3.88 3.27 -0.27
CA LEU A 50 3.93 2.11 0.61
C LEU A 50 4.40 2.46 2.03
N PHE A 51 5.38 3.37 2.17
CA PHE A 51 5.85 3.79 3.49
C PHE A 51 4.76 4.54 4.26
N TYR A 52 4.06 5.45 3.60
CA TYR A 52 2.95 6.20 4.19
C TYR A 52 1.81 5.25 4.59
N ILE A 53 1.41 4.35 3.69
CA ILE A 53 0.36 3.35 3.93
C ILE A 53 0.71 2.51 5.17
N ARG A 54 1.92 1.96 5.23
CA ARG A 54 2.35 1.18 6.40
C ARG A 54 2.29 1.99 7.69
N SER A 55 2.74 3.25 7.64
CA SER A 55 2.80 4.10 8.82
C SER A 55 1.40 4.35 9.39
N LYS A 56 0.42 4.60 8.53
CA LYS A 56 -0.98 4.79 8.95
C LYS A 56 -1.66 3.50 9.40
N ILE A 57 -1.38 2.36 8.77
CA ILE A 57 -1.88 1.06 9.26
C ILE A 57 -1.34 0.79 10.67
N ARG A 58 -0.04 1.06 10.91
CA ARG A 58 0.57 0.89 12.24
C ARG A 58 -0.02 1.84 13.28
N GLU A 59 -0.29 3.09 12.91
CA GLU A 59 -0.97 4.05 13.79
C GLU A 59 -2.36 3.52 14.18
N CYS A 60 -3.14 3.02 13.21
CA CYS A 60 -4.45 2.43 13.47
C CYS A 60 -4.37 1.21 14.39
N LEU A 61 -3.43 0.28 14.14
CA LEU A 61 -3.23 -0.90 14.98
C LEU A 61 -2.78 -0.50 16.38
N TRP A 62 -1.85 0.44 16.52
CA TRP A 62 -1.38 0.90 17.82
C TRP A 62 -2.50 1.51 18.68
N SER A 63 -3.40 2.27 18.05
CA SER A 63 -4.49 2.96 18.74
C SER A 63 -5.68 2.06 19.09
N HIS A 64 -5.97 1.06 18.24
CA HIS A 64 -7.24 0.34 18.30
C HIS A 64 -7.11 -1.17 18.47
N ASP A 65 -5.98 -1.78 18.12
CA ASP A 65 -5.84 -3.24 18.14
C ASP A 65 -5.87 -3.79 19.58
N GLU A 66 -6.96 -4.46 19.93
CA GLU A 66 -7.17 -5.11 21.23
C GLU A 66 -6.72 -6.58 21.25
N GLY A 67 -6.13 -7.08 20.17
CA GLY A 67 -5.73 -8.48 20.06
C GLY A 67 -6.76 -9.38 19.35
N SER A 68 -7.97 -8.90 19.09
CA SER A 68 -9.05 -9.71 18.52
C SER A 68 -8.82 -10.07 17.04
N ALA A 69 -9.49 -11.13 16.58
CA ALA A 69 -9.39 -11.62 15.19
C ALA A 69 -9.97 -10.62 14.16
N TRP A 70 -10.74 -9.62 14.61
CA TRP A 70 -11.24 -8.56 13.74
C TRP A 70 -10.12 -7.74 13.08
N PHE A 71 -8.95 -7.66 13.74
CA PHE A 71 -7.77 -6.95 13.23
C PHE A 71 -6.86 -7.79 12.35
N ASP A 72 -7.14 -9.08 12.16
CA ASP A 72 -6.22 -9.99 11.44
C ASP A 72 -5.97 -9.55 9.99
N ASP A 73 -7.01 -9.08 9.30
CA ASP A 73 -6.85 -8.57 7.94
C ASP A 73 -6.00 -7.29 7.89
N LEU A 74 -6.12 -6.41 8.89
CA LEU A 74 -5.31 -5.19 9.01
C LEU A 74 -3.84 -5.48 9.33
N ARG A 75 -3.56 -6.47 10.19
CA ARG A 75 -2.21 -6.97 10.46
C ARG A 75 -1.59 -7.63 9.22
N LEU A 76 -2.41 -8.37 8.45
CA LEU A 76 -1.99 -8.96 7.19
C LEU A 76 -1.65 -7.88 6.16
N MET A 77 -2.49 -6.83 6.03
CA MET A 77 -2.18 -5.67 5.19
C MET A 77 -0.84 -5.04 5.57
N GLU A 78 -0.59 -4.81 6.86
CA GLU A 78 0.70 -4.27 7.34
C GLU A 78 1.88 -5.12 6.88
N SER A 79 1.75 -6.44 7.04
CA SER A 79 2.79 -7.42 6.68
C SER A 79 3.05 -7.43 5.16
N GLU A 80 2.00 -7.34 4.36
CA GLU A 80 2.09 -7.27 2.89
C GLU A 80 2.79 -5.99 2.43
N VAL A 81 2.43 -4.82 2.98
CA VAL A 81 3.09 -3.54 2.69
C VAL A 81 4.57 -3.60 3.09
N SER A 82 4.86 -4.13 4.28
CA SER A 82 6.23 -4.30 4.79
C SER A 82 7.07 -5.17 3.86
N ARG A 83 6.51 -6.27 3.36
CA ARG A 83 7.18 -7.15 2.38
C ARG A 83 7.47 -6.42 1.08
N LEU A 84 6.52 -5.63 0.56
CA LEU A 84 6.71 -4.87 -0.67
C LEU A 84 7.79 -3.79 -0.53
N LEU A 85 7.82 -3.08 0.60
CA LEU A 85 8.88 -2.13 0.91
C LEU A 85 10.26 -2.81 0.95
N ALA A 86 10.36 -3.99 1.55
CA ALA A 86 11.62 -4.74 1.60
C ALA A 86 12.09 -5.17 0.21
N ILE A 87 11.17 -5.58 -0.68
CA ILE A 87 11.49 -5.94 -2.07
C ILE A 87 11.98 -4.72 -2.85
N GLN A 88 11.31 -3.56 -2.70
CA GLN A 88 11.72 -2.33 -3.38
C GLN A 88 13.09 -1.85 -2.90
N HIS A 89 13.37 -1.93 -1.59
CA HIS A 89 14.68 -1.56 -1.05
C HIS A 89 15.82 -2.44 -1.61
N LYS A 90 15.61 -3.76 -1.74
CA LYS A 90 16.58 -4.68 -2.36
C LYS A 90 16.85 -4.35 -3.82
N LYS A 91 15.83 -3.91 -4.57
CA LYS A 91 15.98 -3.50 -5.98
C LYS A 91 16.91 -2.30 -6.13
N HIS A 92 16.90 -1.36 -5.18
CA HIS A 92 17.81 -0.22 -5.17
C HIS A 92 19.25 -0.60 -4.79
N GLN A 93 19.44 -1.60 -3.92
CA GLN A 93 20.79 -2.03 -3.50
C GLN A 93 21.49 -2.96 -4.51
N ALA A 94 20.74 -3.76 -5.28
CA ALA A 94 21.29 -4.67 -6.29
C ALA A 94 21.62 -3.99 -7.64
N GLY A 95 21.29 -2.71 -7.82
CA GLY A 95 21.44 -1.94 -9.06
C GLY A 95 22.64 -1.00 -9.10
N GLY A 96 23.77 -1.37 -8.49
CA GLY A 96 25.00 -0.58 -8.55
C GLY A 96 25.73 -0.68 -9.88
N LEU A 97 25.21 -0.06 -10.95
CA LEU A 97 25.94 0.58 -12.08
C LEU A 97 24.96 1.04 -13.18
N GLN A 98 24.87 2.37 -13.40
CA GLN A 98 24.35 3.12 -14.58
C GLN A 98 22.86 2.89 -14.98
N ASP A 99 22.02 3.86 -15.31
CA ASP A 99 22.16 5.25 -15.74
C ASP A 99 21.04 6.11 -15.15
N SER A 100 21.23 7.44 -15.24
CA SER A 100 20.23 8.46 -14.94
C SER A 100 18.93 8.26 -15.72
N VAL A 101 18.03 7.42 -15.22
CA VAL A 101 16.61 7.51 -15.57
C VAL A 101 16.00 8.47 -14.58
N SER A 102 15.92 9.74 -15.00
CA SER A 102 15.03 10.71 -14.40
C SER A 102 13.61 10.13 -14.44
N PHE A 103 13.19 9.46 -13.36
CA PHE A 103 11.79 9.21 -13.09
C PHE A 103 11.16 10.55 -12.70
N GLY A 104 10.95 11.38 -13.73
CA GLY A 104 10.11 12.55 -13.62
C GLY A 104 8.69 12.06 -13.37
N CYS A 105 8.27 12.03 -12.11
CA CYS A 105 6.85 12.09 -11.81
C CYS A 105 6.33 13.40 -12.41
N SER A 106 5.68 13.34 -13.57
CA SER A 106 4.80 14.42 -14.01
C SER A 106 3.57 14.39 -13.11
N CYS A 107 3.71 14.93 -11.90
CA CYS A 107 2.57 15.34 -11.12
C CYS A 107 1.93 16.54 -11.86
N PRO A 108 0.66 16.46 -12.29
CA PRO A 108 -0.01 17.56 -13.00
C PRO A 108 -0.14 18.86 -12.18
N TRP A 109 0.06 18.78 -10.87
CA TRP A 109 -0.18 19.85 -9.91
C TRP A 109 0.91 20.94 -9.86
N ARG A 110 1.98 20.84 -10.66
CA ARG A 110 3.11 21.79 -10.62
C ARG A 110 2.88 23.11 -11.37
N ASN A 111 1.73 23.30 -12.01
CA ASN A 111 1.37 24.55 -12.66
C ASN A 111 0.01 25.08 -12.16
N CYS A 112 -0.05 25.52 -10.91
CA CYS A 112 -0.99 26.55 -10.50
C CYS A 112 -0.17 27.74 -9.99
N SER A 113 0.26 28.57 -10.93
CA SER A 113 0.71 29.93 -10.68
C SER A 113 -0.11 30.84 -11.59
N ALA A 114 -1.11 31.48 -11.01
CA ALA A 114 -1.68 32.75 -11.43
C ALA A 114 -2.34 33.36 -10.18
#